data_AF-A0A7J8TB91-F1
#
_entry.id   AF-A0A7J8TB91-F1
#
_cell.length_a   1.000
_cell.length_b   1.000
_cell.length_c   1.000
_cell.angle_alpha   90.00
_cell.angle_beta   90.00
_cell.angle_gamma   90.00
#
_symmetry.space_group_name_H-M   'P 1'
#
loop_
_entity.id
_entity.type
_entity.pdbx_description
1 polymer ?
#
loop_
_entity_poly.entity_id
_entity_poly.type
_entity_poly.pdbx_seq_one_letter_code
_entity_poly.pdbx_strand_id
1 'polypeptide(L)'
;YLGVLSTDGAVTRDSGYAATGGVARDQNGNWIGYKQIIIMTDNLEVAQILNDMNLEDSGITVLRRTLRIMHSEREWRIKHIPRNQNLVADRLAKLSLSWKSSLQVMDEAPRDILDLLQ
;
A
#
# COMPACT_ATOMS: atom_id res chain seq x y z
N TYR A 1 11.68 -1.15 15.44
CA TYR A 1 10.63 -0.16 15.16
C TYR A 1 9.63 -0.80 14.22
N LEU A 2 8.37 -0.80 14.64
CA LEU A 2 7.25 -1.32 13.87
C LEU A 2 6.72 -0.21 12.99
N GLY A 3 6.66 -0.47 11.69
CA GLY A 3 6.04 0.40 10.70
C GLY A 3 4.66 -0.06 10.32
N VAL A 4 3.88 0.88 9.79
CA VAL A 4 2.64 0.62 9.07
C VAL A 4 2.80 1.15 7.66
N LEU A 5 2.53 0.30 6.67
CA LEU A 5 2.43 0.67 5.26
C LEU A 5 0.97 0.52 4.83
N SER A 6 0.26 1.62 4.63
CA SER A 6 -1.08 1.61 4.04
C SER A 6 -0.97 1.72 2.52
N THR A 7 -1.69 0.90 1.77
CA THR A 7 -1.66 0.90 0.29
C THR A 7 -3.06 0.83 -0.30
N ASP A 8 -3.27 1.47 -1.45
CA ASP A 8 -4.48 1.33 -2.27
C ASP A 8 -4.16 1.41 -3.78
N GLY A 9 -5.11 0.97 -4.60
CA GLY A 9 -5.10 1.11 -6.05
C GLY A 9 -6.34 1.87 -6.53
N ALA A 10 -6.17 2.68 -7.57
CA ALA A 10 -7.26 3.41 -8.21
C ALA A 10 -7.26 3.12 -9.72
N VAL A 11 -8.44 2.99 -10.31
CA VAL A 11 -8.62 2.84 -11.76
C VAL A 11 -9.65 3.84 -12.24
N THR A 12 -9.28 4.62 -13.26
CA THR A 12 -10.19 5.54 -13.95
C THR A 12 -11.04 4.75 -14.93
N ARG A 13 -12.37 4.81 -14.81
CA ARG A 13 -13.28 4.02 -15.67
C ARG A 13 -13.19 4.42 -17.15
N ASP A 14 -12.96 5.71 -17.41
CA ASP A 14 -13.09 6.27 -18.75
C ASP A 14 -11.83 6.04 -19.60
N SER A 15 -10.65 6.15 -18.99
CA SER A 15 -9.36 5.95 -19.67
C SER A 15 -8.75 4.57 -19.45
N GLY A 16 -9.24 3.82 -18.46
CA GLY A 16 -8.61 2.57 -18.00
C GLY A 16 -7.28 2.77 -17.27
N TYR A 17 -6.87 4.02 -16.99
CA TYR A 17 -5.62 4.28 -16.29
C TYR A 17 -5.70 3.82 -14.84
N ALA A 18 -4.70 3.05 -14.43
CA ALA A 18 -4.53 2.55 -13.08
C ALA A 18 -3.34 3.23 -12.41
N ALA A 19 -3.48 3.51 -11.13
CA ALA A 19 -2.40 4.01 -10.29
C ALA A 19 -2.46 3.34 -8.91
N THR A 20 -1.36 3.46 -8.17
CA THR A 20 -1.27 3.03 -6.78
C THR A 20 -0.76 4.18 -5.93
N GLY A 21 -1.09 4.13 -4.64
CA GLY A 21 -0.60 5.07 -3.65
C GLY A 21 -0.47 4.38 -2.31
N GLY A 22 0.45 4.89 -1.49
CA GLY A 22 0.64 4.37 -0.15
C GLY A 22 1.44 5.31 0.73
N VAL A 23 1.28 5.12 2.03
CA VAL A 23 1.96 5.88 3.07
C VAL A 23 2.59 4.92 4.06
N ALA A 24 3.86 5.15 4.37
CA ALA A 24 4.57 4.40 5.38
C ALA A 24 4.81 5.30 6.59
N ARG A 25 4.37 4.88 7.78
CA ARG A 25 4.52 5.64 9.03
C ARG A 25 4.84 4.76 10.23
N ASP A 26 5.43 5.34 11.26
CA ASP A 26 5.56 4.73 12.58
C ASP A 26 4.29 4.89 13.42
N GLN A 27 4.33 4.39 14.67
CA GLN A 27 3.22 4.49 15.62
C GLN A 27 2.83 5.92 16.03
N ASN A 28 3.71 6.90 15.78
CA ASN A 28 3.49 8.31 16.06
C ASN A 28 3.17 9.10 14.77
N GLY A 29 3.03 8.43 13.62
CA GLY A 29 2.77 9.08 12.33
C GLY A 29 4.01 9.58 11.60
N ASN A 30 5.22 9.35 12.10
CA ASN A 30 6.45 9.81 11.45
C ASN A 30 6.86 8.87 10.30
N TRP A 31 7.40 9.46 9.23
CA TRP A 31 8.03 8.75 8.12
C TRP A 31 9.36 8.14 8.57
N ILE A 32 9.54 6.82 8.51
CA ILE A 32 10.78 6.17 8.94
C ILE A 32 11.23 5.05 7.99
N GLY A 33 12.48 4.59 8.15
CA GLY A 33 12.95 3.31 7.62
C GLY A 33 12.62 2.16 8.58
N TYR A 34 12.15 1.03 8.05
CA TYR A 34 11.53 -0.02 8.87
C TYR A 34 12.37 -1.28 8.99
N LYS A 35 12.37 -1.89 10.18
CA LYS A 35 12.86 -3.26 10.42
C LYS A 35 11.75 -4.31 10.45
N GLN A 36 10.51 -3.88 10.70
CA GLN A 36 9.29 -4.70 10.72
C GLN A 36 8.13 -3.86 10.18
N ILE A 37 7.29 -4.42 9.30
CA ILE A 37 6.16 -3.68 8.69
C ILE A 37 4.83 -4.42 8.84
N ILE A 38 3.77 -3.70 9.18
CA ILE A 38 2.38 -4.12 8.98
C ILE A 38 1.86 -3.45 7.71
N ILE A 39 1.56 -4.24 6.68
CA ILE A 39 0.90 -3.79 5.47
C ILE A 39 -0.60 -3.74 5.74
N MET A 40 -1.25 -2.62 5.44
CA MET A 40 -2.69 -2.42 5.56
C MET A 40 -3.30 -2.20 4.18
N THR A 41 -4.35 -2.95 3.89
CA THR A 41 -5.14 -2.84 2.66
C THR A 41 -6.62 -2.94 2.97
N ASP A 42 -7.48 -2.28 2.20
CA ASP A 42 -8.92 -2.46 2.25
C ASP A 42 -9.43 -3.55 1.30
N ASN A 43 -8.52 -4.29 0.66
CA ASN A 43 -8.85 -5.46 -0.14
C ASN A 43 -8.67 -6.75 0.68
N LEU A 44 -9.80 -7.32 1.13
CA LEU A 44 -9.83 -8.55 1.93
C LEU A 44 -9.22 -9.75 1.19
N GLU A 45 -9.47 -9.87 -0.12
CA GLU A 45 -8.96 -10.96 -0.94
C GLU A 45 -7.43 -10.95 -0.98
N VAL A 46 -6.83 -9.77 -1.23
CA VAL A 46 -5.37 -9.59 -1.21
C VAL A 46 -4.79 -9.92 0.17
N ALA A 47 -5.45 -9.48 1.25
CA ALA A 47 -5.00 -9.78 2.60
C ALA A 47 -5.04 -11.29 2.92
N GLN A 48 -6.07 -12.01 2.46
CA GLN A 48 -6.18 -13.46 2.65
C GLN A 48 -5.12 -14.21 1.84
N ILE A 49 -5.04 -13.93 0.53
CA ILE A 49 -4.07 -14.51 -0.40
C ILE A 49 -2.64 -14.39 0.12
N LEU A 50 -2.24 -13.20 0.58
CA LEU A 50 -0.88 -12.96 1.03
C LEU A 50 -0.61 -13.49 2.46
N ASN A 51 -1.63 -13.71 3.29
CA ASN A 51 -1.48 -14.37 4.59
C ASN A 51 -1.37 -15.90 4.46
N ASP A 52 -2.06 -16.51 3.49
CA ASP A 52 -2.09 -17.97 3.34
C ASP A 52 -0.75 -18.54 2.81
N MET A 53 0.16 -17.68 2.32
CA MET A 53 1.56 -17.95 1.93
C MET A 53 1.86 -19.18 1.05
N ASN A 54 0.84 -19.87 0.51
CA ASN A 54 0.99 -21.12 -0.23
C ASN A 54 0.76 -20.94 -1.74
N LEU A 55 1.25 -19.82 -2.29
CA LEU A 55 0.88 -19.32 -3.62
C LEU A 55 2.08 -19.05 -4.54
N GLU A 56 3.20 -19.74 -4.32
CA GLU A 56 4.28 -19.74 -5.32
C GLU A 56 3.77 -20.18 -6.72
N ASP A 57 2.63 -20.90 -6.77
CA ASP A 57 1.94 -21.32 -7.99
C ASP A 57 0.75 -20.42 -8.41
N SER A 58 0.58 -19.23 -7.83
CA SER A 58 -0.46 -18.31 -8.34
C SER A 58 -0.09 -17.92 -9.78
N GLY A 59 -0.97 -18.20 -10.74
CA GLY A 59 -0.78 -17.78 -12.15
C GLY A 59 -0.65 -16.25 -12.32
N ILE A 60 -0.92 -15.48 -11.25
CA ILE A 60 -0.84 -14.03 -11.20
C ILE A 60 0.58 -13.58 -10.88
N THR A 61 1.30 -13.09 -11.90
CA THR A 61 2.70 -12.65 -11.79
C THR A 61 2.94 -11.58 -10.72
N VAL A 62 1.98 -10.65 -10.52
CA VAL A 62 2.10 -9.60 -9.49
C VAL A 62 2.09 -10.21 -8.09
N LEU A 63 1.18 -11.14 -7.79
CA LEU A 63 1.13 -11.81 -6.49
C LEU A 63 2.40 -12.62 -6.22
N ARG A 64 2.89 -13.38 -7.21
CA ARG A 64 4.17 -14.12 -7.08
C ARG A 64 5.35 -13.20 -6.78
N ARG A 65 5.46 -12.06 -7.47
CA ARG A 65 6.53 -11.08 -7.22
C ARG A 65 6.40 -10.44 -5.84
N THR A 66 5.19 -10.08 -5.44
CA THR A 66 4.89 -9.54 -4.11
C THR A 66 5.29 -10.53 -3.02
N LEU A 67 4.88 -11.80 -3.12
CA LEU A 67 5.27 -12.87 -2.20
C LEU A 67 6.79 -13.05 -2.14
N ARG A 68 7.49 -13.04 -3.28
CA ARG A 68 8.96 -13.15 -3.30
C ARG A 68 9.65 -12.00 -2.58
N ILE A 69 9.18 -10.76 -2.77
CA ILE A 69 9.70 -9.59 -2.04
C ILE A 69 9.44 -9.78 -0.54
N MET A 70 8.21 -10.15 -0.19
CA MET A 70 7.81 -10.36 1.19
C MET A 70 8.66 -11.46 1.86
N HIS A 71 8.93 -12.59 1.22
CA HIS A 71 9.82 -13.63 1.74
C HIS A 71 11.28 -13.18 1.93
N SER A 72 11.74 -12.17 1.18
CA SER A 72 13.09 -11.62 1.35
C SER A 72 13.19 -10.64 2.53
N GLU A 73 12.06 -10.17 3.04
CA GLU A 73 11.98 -9.25 4.17
C GLU A 73 11.83 -10.00 5.50
N ARG A 74 12.53 -9.54 6.55
CA ARG A 74 12.69 -10.30 7.80
C ARG A 74 11.39 -10.51 8.57
N GLU A 75 10.54 -9.49 8.64
CA GLU A 75 9.35 -9.48 9.51
C GLU A 75 8.28 -8.57 8.91
N TRP A 76 7.22 -9.18 8.37
CA TRP A 76 6.06 -8.46 7.86
C TRP A 76 4.76 -9.15 8.26
N ARG A 77 3.68 -8.38 8.27
CA ARG A 77 2.30 -8.89 8.41
C ARG A 77 1.39 -8.11 7.49
N ILE A 78 0.41 -8.74 6.87
CA ILE A 78 -0.64 -8.03 6.11
C ILE A 78 -1.98 -8.12 6.83
N LYS A 79 -2.69 -6.99 6.89
CA LYS A 79 -4.00 -6.88 7.54
C LYS A 79 -4.99 -6.18 6.62
N HIS A 80 -6.19 -6.73 6.58
CA HIS A 80 -7.33 -6.02 6.05
C HIS A 80 -7.79 -4.93 7.03
N ILE A 81 -8.13 -3.74 6.51
CA ILE A 81 -8.79 -2.65 7.23
C ILE A 81 -10.01 -2.16 6.46
N PRO A 82 -11.07 -1.66 7.11
CA PRO A 82 -12.18 -1.02 6.41
C PRO A 82 -11.72 0.16 5.53
N ARG A 83 -12.38 0.36 4.38
CA ARG A 83 -12.04 1.45 3.43
C ARG A 83 -12.01 2.85 4.05
N ASN A 84 -12.91 3.13 4.99
CA ASN A 84 -12.95 4.40 5.71
C ASN A 84 -11.75 4.62 6.66
N GLN A 85 -10.92 3.59 6.89
CA GLN A 85 -9.67 3.69 7.64
C GLN A 85 -8.44 3.78 6.70
N ASN A 86 -8.61 3.52 5.39
CA ASN A 86 -7.54 3.56 4.38
C ASN A 86 -7.54 4.84 3.53
N LEU A 87 -8.15 5.93 4.03
CA LEU A 87 -8.42 7.14 3.24
C LEU A 87 -7.17 7.83 2.69
N VAL A 88 -6.07 7.83 3.46
CA VAL A 88 -4.81 8.45 3.00
C VAL A 88 -4.27 7.72 1.77
N ALA A 89 -4.23 6.39 1.79
CA ALA A 89 -3.75 5.60 0.66
C ALA A 89 -4.70 5.70 -0.55
N ASP A 90 -6.02 5.71 -0.33
CA ASP A 90 -7.03 5.94 -1.38
C ASP A 90 -6.84 7.30 -2.07
N ARG A 91 -6.63 8.37 -1.30
CA ARG A 91 -6.37 9.70 -1.86
C ARG A 91 -5.06 9.75 -2.62
N LEU A 92 -3.99 9.18 -2.07
CA LEU A 92 -2.71 9.10 -2.76
C LEU A 92 -2.83 8.32 -4.07
N ALA A 93 -3.53 7.18 -4.09
CA ALA A 93 -3.74 6.41 -5.31
C ALA A 93 -4.52 7.22 -6.38
N LYS A 94 -5.52 8.00 -5.96
CA LYS A 94 -6.29 8.89 -6.85
C LYS A 94 -5.46 10.07 -7.36
N LEU A 95 -4.63 10.69 -6.51
CA LEU A 95 -3.72 11.76 -6.92
C LEU A 95 -2.74 11.26 -7.98
N SER A 96 -2.20 10.05 -7.77
CA SER A 96 -1.28 9.39 -8.70
C SER A 96 -1.86 9.12 -10.09
N LEU A 97 -3.18 9.07 -10.27
CA LEU A 97 -3.81 8.90 -11.60
C LEU A 97 -3.47 10.04 -12.56
N SER A 98 -3.22 11.24 -12.03
CA SER A 98 -2.86 12.41 -12.82
C SER A 98 -1.36 12.50 -13.12
N TRP A 99 -0.54 11.67 -12.48
CA TRP A 99 0.91 11.73 -12.58
C TRP A 99 1.40 11.03 -13.84
N LYS A 100 2.24 11.73 -14.61
CA LYS A 100 2.82 11.22 -15.86
C LYS A 100 4.12 10.42 -15.64
N SER A 101 4.60 10.35 -14.41
CA SER A 101 5.87 9.71 -14.05
C SER A 101 5.66 8.31 -13.45
N SER A 102 6.75 7.56 -13.36
CA SER A 102 6.84 6.35 -12.53
C SER A 102 6.72 6.68 -11.02
N LEU A 103 7.10 5.72 -10.16
CA LEU A 103 7.07 5.84 -8.69
C LEU A 103 7.63 7.19 -8.20
N GLN A 104 6.79 7.96 -7.52
CA GLN A 104 7.21 9.17 -6.79
C GLN A 104 7.33 8.82 -5.31
N VAL A 105 8.52 9.04 -4.75
CA VAL A 105 8.77 8.98 -3.31
C VAL A 105 8.74 10.41 -2.79
N MET A 106 7.91 10.67 -1.78
CA MET A 106 7.71 12.00 -1.22
C MET A 106 8.19 12.00 0.22
N ASP A 107 8.98 13.00 0.59
CA ASP A 107 9.46 13.19 1.96
C ASP A 107 8.48 14.03 2.81
N GLU A 108 7.53 14.69 2.16
CA GLU A 108 6.47 15.49 2.77
C GLU A 108 5.10 15.08 2.23
N ALA A 109 4.08 15.18 3.08
CA ALA A 109 2.72 14.88 2.69
C ALA A 109 2.17 15.93 1.70
N PRO A 110 1.58 15.51 0.56
CA PRO A 110 0.88 16.45 -0.33
C PRO A 110 -0.26 17.16 0.39
N ARG A 111 -0.52 18.41 0.01
CA ARG A 111 -1.53 19.28 0.64
C ARG A 111 -2.91 18.64 0.69
N ASP A 112 -3.26 17.92 -0.36
CA ASP A 112 -4.52 17.23 -0.59
C ASP A 112 -4.84 16.12 0.43
N ILE A 113 -3.87 15.70 1.25
CA ILE A 113 -4.05 14.66 2.26
C ILE A 113 -3.81 15.14 3.69
N LEU A 114 -3.45 16.40 3.90
CA LEU A 114 -3.06 16.92 5.23
C LEU A 114 -4.21 16.84 6.24
N ASP A 115 -5.45 17.00 5.79
CA ASP A 115 -6.66 16.89 6.61
C ASP A 115 -6.94 15.45 7.09
N LEU A 116 -6.31 14.46 6.45
CA LEU A 116 -6.43 13.04 6.78
C LEU A 116 -5.29 12.55 7.70
N LEU A 117 -4.26 13.38 7.91
CA LEU A 117 -3.14 13.08 8.80
C LEU A 117 -3.49 13.61 10.20
N GLN A 118 -3.84 12.71 11.10
CA GLN A 118 -4.01 12.98 12.54
C GLN A 118 -2.71 12.70 13.28
#